data_AF-A0A168MTL1-F1
#
_entry.id   AF-A0A168MTL1-F1
#
_cell.length_a   1.000
_cell.length_b   1.000
_cell.length_c   1.000
_cell.angle_alpha   90.00
_cell.angle_beta   90.00
_cell.angle_gamma   90.00
#
_symmetry.space_group_name_H-M   'P 1'
#
loop_
_entity.id
_entity.type
_entity.pdbx_description
1 polymer ?
#
loop_
_entity_poly.entity_id
_entity_poly.type
_entity_poly.pdbx_seq_one_letter_code
_entity_poly.pdbx_strand_id
1 'polypeptide(L)'
;MKFGAHLESKIFEPWRSSYLVYNQIKVEMKRRQLDHGWTKSDEVDVSRKLESELAKVYRFTETQIKAIQQRADQGQVALNQLTSTKDNKKKYDALADTFTEILFDMNDLAKFLQLNATGFEKILKKHDRYTKLDLRSVYRQSMSQQWSLDKLSLQLDVLIVKISELHDLCHLHGHPRSQQQAYSQGGDQTAFERATAKYWIHPDNITEVKSIILFHLPVHVFNQKKQYEEEDMAVSSVYFDNKDFDLYSERLNRDDGAEAIRLRWYGPLNQDNNNVYVERKTHKAAWLDGKSVKDRFRLKEPQVEPFLAGKYTADQFAEDLRSSKKSSAESAAMIEENRFIASGVQRSVKNRRLTPMCRVFYNRTAFQLPGDQRLRISLDSNLTFIREETEKSEWRRKDIGIDYPFRHVADKDISRFPYAILETKLQTHLGQESPAWLTALIESHLVHEVPRFSKYLHGASMLFKKQVPIHPYWLAQFDQDIRK
;
A
#
# COMPACT_ATOMS: atom_id res chain seq x y z
N MET A 1 11.76 17.30 17.36
CA MET A 1 12.30 18.51 16.68
C MET A 1 11.16 19.36 16.08
N LYS A 2 11.25 20.71 16.09
CA LYS A 2 10.25 21.56 15.39
C LYS A 2 10.39 21.35 13.87
N PHE A 3 9.28 21.17 13.15
CA PHE A 3 9.34 20.85 11.71
C PHE A 3 10.14 21.83 10.87
N GLY A 4 10.06 23.13 11.14
CA GLY A 4 10.83 24.13 10.39
C GLY A 4 12.36 23.92 10.46
N ALA A 5 12.89 23.42 11.58
CA ALA A 5 14.31 23.07 11.70
C ALA A 5 14.63 21.72 11.03
N HIS A 6 13.69 20.77 11.13
CA HIS A 6 13.80 19.48 10.46
C HIS A 6 13.85 19.63 8.94
N LEU A 7 12.98 20.46 8.36
CA LEU A 7 12.99 20.77 6.93
C LEU A 7 14.35 21.31 6.51
N GLU A 8 14.87 22.35 7.17
CA GLU A 8 16.18 22.93 6.84
C GLU A 8 17.31 21.90 6.91
N SER A 9 17.29 21.03 7.92
CA SER A 9 18.32 19.98 8.08
C SER A 9 18.29 18.88 7.01
N LYS A 10 17.19 18.77 6.26
CA LYS A 10 16.94 17.73 5.26
C LYS A 10 16.84 18.29 3.84
N ILE A 11 17.06 19.60 3.64
CA ILE A 11 17.09 20.19 2.31
C ILE A 11 18.27 19.62 1.54
N PHE A 12 17.97 19.09 0.37
CA PHE A 12 18.98 18.82 -0.64
C PHE A 12 19.39 20.14 -1.29
N GLU A 13 20.62 20.59 -1.00
CA GLU A 13 21.11 21.92 -1.38
C GLU A 13 20.92 22.27 -2.87
N PRO A 14 21.20 21.37 -3.83
CA PRO A 14 20.99 21.66 -5.25
C PRO A 14 19.55 22.05 -5.60
N TRP A 15 18.56 21.67 -4.79
CA TRP A 15 17.13 21.94 -5.04
C TRP A 15 16.53 22.92 -4.04
N ARG A 16 17.33 23.60 -3.22
CA ARG A 16 16.86 24.50 -2.13
C ARG A 16 15.78 25.49 -2.57
N SER A 17 15.92 26.10 -3.74
CA SER A 17 14.96 27.09 -4.27
C SER A 17 13.59 26.48 -4.61
N SER A 18 13.54 25.18 -4.91
CA SER A 18 12.33 24.45 -5.25
C SER A 18 11.55 23.98 -4.03
N TYR A 19 12.15 23.93 -2.84
CA TYR A 19 11.44 23.58 -1.60
C TYR A 19 10.43 24.65 -1.19
N LEU A 20 9.36 24.23 -0.51
CA LEU A 20 8.40 25.11 0.16
C LEU A 20 9.12 26.04 1.13
N VAL A 21 8.89 27.35 1.01
CA VAL A 21 9.42 28.36 1.95
C VAL A 21 8.67 28.38 3.29
N TYR A 22 8.58 27.23 3.96
CA TYR A 22 7.77 26.98 5.16
C TYR A 22 8.04 28.01 6.27
N ASN A 23 9.31 28.27 6.57
CA ASN A 23 9.71 29.15 7.65
C ASN A 23 9.30 30.61 7.37
N GLN A 24 9.41 31.07 6.12
CA GLN A 24 9.02 32.41 5.73
C GLN A 24 7.51 32.62 5.89
N ILE A 25 6.69 31.72 5.31
CA ILE A 25 5.22 31.79 5.42
C ILE A 25 4.78 31.72 6.89
N LYS A 26 5.38 30.83 7.67
CA LYS A 26 5.09 30.69 9.10
C LYS A 26 5.36 31.99 9.88
N VAL A 27 6.48 32.65 9.62
CA VAL A 27 6.86 33.90 10.28
C VAL A 27 5.93 35.02 9.85
N GLU A 28 5.63 35.09 8.55
CA GLU A 28 4.71 36.08 7.98
C GLU A 28 3.31 35.99 8.59
N MET A 29 2.71 34.78 8.65
CA MET A 29 1.40 34.58 9.27
C MET A 29 1.39 35.01 10.73
N LYS A 30 2.45 34.66 11.49
CA LYS A 30 2.57 35.05 12.89
C LYS A 30 2.68 36.58 13.04
N ARG A 31 3.44 37.24 12.17
CA ARG A 31 3.63 38.70 12.17
C ARG A 31 2.31 39.41 11.91
N ARG A 32 1.60 39.07 10.82
CA ARG A 32 0.28 39.66 10.45
C ARG A 32 -0.72 39.52 11.60
N GLN A 33 -0.80 38.32 12.20
CA GLN A 33 -1.68 38.06 13.34
C GLN A 33 -1.40 38.95 14.56
N LEU A 34 -0.12 39.24 14.85
CA LEU A 34 0.29 40.06 15.99
C LEU A 34 0.14 41.56 15.73
N ASP A 35 0.28 41.98 14.48
CA ASP A 35 0.28 43.39 14.07
C ASP A 35 -1.14 43.97 14.03
N HIS A 36 -2.06 43.30 13.32
CA HIS A 36 -3.41 43.80 13.08
C HIS A 36 -4.52 42.74 13.18
N GLY A 37 -4.21 41.54 13.68
CA GLY A 37 -5.12 40.40 13.63
C GLY A 37 -5.30 39.84 12.22
N TRP A 38 -6.05 38.74 12.07
CA TRP A 38 -6.26 38.11 10.76
C TRP A 38 -7.34 38.82 9.97
N THR A 39 -7.01 39.35 8.79
CA THR A 39 -7.97 40.02 7.91
C THR A 39 -8.30 39.15 6.69
N LYS A 40 -9.37 39.52 5.98
CA LYS A 40 -9.72 38.90 4.68
C LYS A 40 -8.62 39.10 3.63
N SER A 41 -7.90 40.22 3.68
CA SER A 41 -6.78 40.47 2.76
C SER A 41 -5.62 39.50 3.03
N ASP A 42 -5.33 39.23 4.30
CA ASP A 42 -4.30 38.26 4.68
C ASP A 42 -4.64 36.85 4.23
N GLU A 43 -5.91 36.46 4.36
CA GLU A 43 -6.39 35.16 3.88
C GLU A 43 -6.13 35.00 2.38
N VAL A 44 -6.45 36.03 1.58
CA VAL A 44 -6.25 36.01 0.13
C VAL A 44 -4.77 35.94 -0.22
N ASP A 45 -3.94 36.76 0.44
CA ASP A 45 -2.49 36.81 0.20
C ASP A 45 -1.80 35.49 0.52
N VAL A 46 -2.09 34.94 1.71
CA VAL A 46 -1.49 33.68 2.18
C VAL A 46 -1.97 32.50 1.36
N SER A 47 -3.26 32.46 1.00
CA SER A 47 -3.80 31.44 0.10
C SER A 47 -3.09 31.47 -1.26
N ARG A 48 -2.96 32.65 -1.87
CA ARG A 48 -2.28 32.82 -3.16
C ARG A 48 -0.79 32.46 -3.08
N LYS A 49 -0.12 32.77 -1.96
CA LYS A 49 1.28 32.40 -1.73
C LYS A 49 1.42 30.88 -1.61
N LEU A 50 0.55 30.21 -0.83
CA LEU A 50 0.55 28.76 -0.71
C LEU A 50 0.29 28.07 -2.05
N GLU A 51 -0.61 28.61 -2.87
CA GLU A 51 -0.87 28.13 -4.23
C GLU A 51 0.34 28.26 -5.15
N SER A 52 1.00 29.41 -5.14
CA SER A 52 2.22 29.63 -5.91
C SER A 52 3.34 28.66 -5.49
N GLU A 53 3.51 28.44 -4.18
CA GLU A 53 4.51 27.48 -3.67
C GLU A 53 4.15 26.03 -4.03
N LEU A 54 2.87 25.67 -4.00
CA LEU A 54 2.42 24.33 -4.41
C LEU A 54 2.68 24.10 -5.89
N ALA A 55 2.30 25.06 -6.73
CA ALA A 55 2.57 24.99 -8.17
C ALA A 55 4.07 24.91 -8.47
N LYS A 56 4.91 25.63 -7.71
CA LYS A 56 6.37 25.56 -7.82
C LYS A 56 6.90 24.16 -7.53
N VAL A 57 6.55 23.60 -6.37
CA VAL A 57 6.97 22.24 -5.96
C VAL A 57 6.48 21.22 -6.99
N TYR A 58 5.20 21.28 -7.36
CA TYR A 58 4.61 20.36 -8.33
C TYR A 58 5.34 20.40 -9.68
N ARG A 59 5.52 21.60 -10.26
CA ARG A 59 6.17 21.74 -11.58
C ARG A 59 7.61 21.25 -11.55
N PHE A 60 8.35 21.57 -10.49
CA PHE A 60 9.71 21.08 -10.32
C PHE A 60 9.74 19.55 -10.29
N THR A 61 8.90 18.92 -9.46
CA THR A 61 8.84 17.45 -9.37
C THR A 61 8.43 16.82 -10.69
N GLU A 62 7.43 17.38 -11.38
CA GLU A 62 6.99 16.89 -12.70
C GLU A 62 8.12 16.96 -13.74
N THR A 63 8.90 18.05 -13.76
CA THR A 63 10.08 18.17 -14.63
C THR A 63 11.13 17.11 -14.32
N GLN A 64 11.42 16.85 -13.05
CA GLN A 64 12.40 15.82 -12.65
C GLN A 64 11.92 14.41 -13.00
N ILE A 65 10.63 14.10 -12.79
CA ILE A 65 10.01 12.83 -13.22
C ILE A 65 10.20 12.62 -14.73
N LYS A 66 9.93 13.64 -15.54
CA LYS A 66 10.11 13.57 -17.00
C LYS A 66 11.58 13.33 -17.39
N ALA A 67 12.53 13.98 -16.73
CA ALA A 67 13.96 13.79 -16.99
C ALA A 67 14.43 12.37 -16.63
N ILE A 68 13.97 11.84 -15.50
CA ILE A 68 14.24 10.45 -15.07
C ILE A 68 13.63 9.46 -16.05
N GLN A 69 12.38 9.68 -16.47
CA GLN A 69 11.71 8.84 -17.47
C GLN A 69 12.50 8.79 -18.78
N GLN A 70 12.96 9.95 -19.27
CA GLN A 70 13.75 10.03 -20.50
C GLN A 70 15.07 9.25 -20.40
N ARG A 71 15.78 9.35 -19.27
CA ARG A 71 17.00 8.57 -19.03
C ARG A 71 16.73 7.07 -18.97
N ALA A 72 15.65 6.66 -18.31
CA ALA A 72 15.24 5.26 -18.27
C ALA A 72 14.88 4.72 -19.68
N ASP A 73 14.22 5.53 -20.51
CA ASP A 73 13.88 5.18 -21.89
C ASP A 73 15.12 5.05 -22.78
N GLN A 74 16.10 5.95 -22.62
CA GLN A 74 17.38 5.84 -23.30
C GLN A 74 18.12 4.55 -22.90
N GLY A 75 18.14 4.23 -21.61
CA GLY A 75 18.71 2.99 -21.10
C GLY A 75 18.01 1.76 -21.66
N GLN A 76 16.67 1.77 -21.74
CA GLN A 76 15.88 0.70 -22.35
C GLN A 76 16.24 0.50 -23.83
N VAL A 77 16.39 1.58 -24.60
CA VAL A 77 16.79 1.50 -26.01
C VAL A 77 18.18 0.89 -26.15
N ALA A 78 19.14 1.33 -25.33
CA ALA A 78 20.49 0.76 -25.30
C ALA A 78 20.45 -0.74 -24.93
N LEU A 79 19.64 -1.13 -23.95
CA LEU A 79 19.46 -2.53 -23.55
C LEU A 79 18.96 -3.39 -24.72
N ASN A 80 17.93 -2.94 -25.43
CA ASN A 80 17.35 -3.67 -26.56
C ASN A 80 18.36 -3.87 -27.71
N GLN A 81 19.23 -2.88 -27.93
CA GLN A 81 20.32 -2.99 -28.91
C GLN A 81 21.37 -4.02 -28.47
N LEU A 82 21.69 -4.10 -27.17
CA LEU A 82 22.63 -5.08 -26.63
C LEU A 82 22.13 -6.52 -26.74
N THR A 83 20.83 -6.75 -26.49
CA THR A 83 20.22 -8.09 -26.58
C THR A 83 20.34 -8.71 -27.97
N SER A 84 20.51 -7.90 -29.02
CA SER A 84 20.68 -8.35 -30.40
C SER A 84 22.12 -8.79 -30.74
N THR A 85 23.09 -8.55 -29.84
CA THR A 85 24.52 -8.86 -30.06
C THR A 85 25.02 -9.93 -29.09
N LYS A 86 25.72 -10.96 -29.60
CA LYS A 86 26.27 -12.03 -28.74
C LYS A 86 27.39 -11.47 -27.84
N ASP A 87 27.14 -11.57 -26.55
CA ASP A 87 28.05 -11.48 -25.40
C ASP A 87 28.86 -10.18 -25.21
N ASN A 88 28.29 -9.27 -24.41
CA ASN A 88 28.95 -8.05 -23.93
C ASN A 88 28.64 -7.84 -22.44
N LYS A 89 29.04 -8.79 -21.57
CA LYS A 89 28.85 -8.71 -20.11
C LYS A 89 29.16 -7.32 -19.53
N LYS A 90 30.31 -6.75 -19.88
CA LYS A 90 30.73 -5.41 -19.43
C LYS A 90 29.75 -4.28 -19.79
N LYS A 91 29.05 -4.39 -20.93
CA LYS A 91 28.06 -3.38 -21.34
C LYS A 91 26.76 -3.51 -20.56
N TYR A 92 26.37 -4.74 -20.18
CA TYR A 92 25.25 -4.95 -19.27
C TYR A 92 25.56 -4.40 -17.87
N ASP A 93 26.78 -4.65 -17.37
CA ASP A 93 27.22 -4.13 -16.06
C ASP A 93 27.20 -2.59 -16.05
N ALA A 94 27.77 -1.92 -17.08
CA ALA A 94 27.73 -0.46 -17.19
C ALA A 94 26.30 0.12 -17.28
N LEU A 95 25.38 -0.61 -17.91
CA LEU A 95 23.99 -0.20 -17.99
C LEU A 95 23.25 -0.43 -16.67
N ALA A 96 23.59 -1.49 -15.92
CA ALA A 96 23.09 -1.71 -14.56
C ALA A 96 23.53 -0.58 -13.62
N ASP A 97 24.79 -0.11 -13.74
CA ASP A 97 25.29 1.05 -13.00
C ASP A 97 24.49 2.31 -13.33
N THR A 98 24.18 2.52 -14.62
CA THR A 98 23.32 3.65 -15.05
C THR A 98 21.93 3.58 -14.42
N PHE A 99 21.29 2.41 -14.41
CA PHE A 99 19.99 2.25 -13.75
C PHE A 99 20.08 2.42 -12.23
N THR A 100 21.19 2.03 -11.62
CA THR A 100 21.47 2.26 -10.19
C THR A 100 21.57 3.76 -9.89
N GLU A 101 22.26 4.54 -10.70
CA GLU A 101 22.31 6.00 -10.59
C GLU A 101 20.92 6.63 -10.71
N ILE A 102 20.11 6.16 -11.67
CA ILE A 102 18.72 6.63 -11.82
C ILE A 102 17.90 6.31 -10.55
N LEU A 103 18.07 5.13 -9.93
CA LEU A 103 17.41 4.79 -8.68
C LEU A 103 17.82 5.69 -7.51
N PHE A 104 19.08 6.16 -7.47
CA PHE A 104 19.52 7.15 -6.47
C PHE A 104 18.85 8.51 -6.69
N ASP A 105 18.81 9.01 -7.92
CA ASP A 105 18.14 10.28 -8.25
C ASP A 105 16.63 10.22 -7.92
N MET A 106 16.00 9.08 -8.18
CA MET A 106 14.61 8.84 -7.78
C MET A 106 14.42 8.89 -6.27
N ASN A 107 15.37 8.34 -5.52
CA ASN A 107 15.29 8.35 -4.06
C ASN A 107 15.35 9.79 -3.51
N ASP A 108 16.24 10.61 -4.06
CA ASP A 108 16.33 12.03 -3.68
C ASP A 108 15.06 12.80 -4.05
N LEU A 109 14.49 12.54 -5.22
CA LEU A 109 13.25 13.17 -5.67
C LEU A 109 12.03 12.77 -4.81
N ALA A 110 11.93 11.50 -4.41
CA ALA A 110 10.90 11.05 -3.50
C ALA A 110 11.04 11.67 -2.10
N LYS A 111 12.28 11.81 -1.59
CA LYS A 111 12.56 12.54 -0.34
C LYS A 111 12.13 14.01 -0.44
N PHE A 112 12.46 14.68 -1.54
CA PHE A 112 12.00 16.05 -1.83
C PHE A 112 10.47 16.15 -1.80
N LEU A 113 9.77 15.28 -2.53
CA LEU A 113 8.32 15.31 -2.65
C LEU A 113 7.64 15.11 -1.29
N GLN A 114 8.11 14.13 -0.51
CA GLN A 114 7.58 13.82 0.80
C GLN A 114 7.78 14.93 1.83
N LEU A 115 8.97 15.54 1.88
CA LEU A 115 9.26 16.67 2.78
C LEU A 115 8.35 17.85 2.46
N ASN A 116 8.14 18.15 1.18
CA ASN A 116 7.25 19.22 0.76
C ASN A 116 5.77 18.92 1.06
N ALA A 117 5.29 17.71 0.75
CA ALA A 117 3.92 17.30 1.08
C ALA A 117 3.63 17.44 2.58
N THR A 118 4.55 16.95 3.42
CA THR A 118 4.48 17.11 4.88
C THR A 118 4.50 18.58 5.30
N GLY A 119 5.30 19.40 4.60
CA GLY A 119 5.36 20.84 4.80
C GLY A 119 4.04 21.55 4.55
N PHE A 120 3.36 21.21 3.45
CA PHE A 120 2.03 21.74 3.14
C PHE A 120 0.99 21.34 4.19
N GLU A 121 0.95 20.07 4.60
CA GLU A 121 0.03 19.65 5.66
C GLU A 121 0.26 20.39 6.98
N LYS A 122 1.52 20.58 7.36
CA LYS A 122 1.89 21.27 8.60
C LYS A 122 1.66 22.77 8.56
N ILE A 123 1.81 23.43 7.39
CA ILE A 123 1.56 24.87 7.28
C ILE A 123 0.06 25.15 7.28
N LEU A 124 -0.74 24.33 6.60
CA LEU A 124 -2.21 24.41 6.63
C LEU A 124 -2.75 24.19 8.06
N LYS A 125 -2.28 23.15 8.76
CA LYS A 125 -2.66 22.93 10.16
C LYS A 125 -2.28 24.11 11.06
N LYS A 126 -1.17 24.78 10.77
CA LYS A 126 -0.73 25.95 11.54
C LYS A 126 -1.59 27.17 11.24
N HIS A 127 -1.94 27.39 9.96
CA HIS A 127 -2.87 28.40 9.52
C HIS A 127 -4.19 28.27 10.28
N ASP A 128 -4.89 27.14 10.15
CA ASP A 128 -6.22 26.95 10.75
C ASP A 128 -6.21 27.12 12.27
N ARG A 129 -5.10 26.71 12.93
CA ARG A 129 -4.93 26.90 14.37
C ARG A 129 -4.85 28.38 14.76
N TYR A 130 -4.16 29.19 13.97
CA TYR A 130 -3.94 30.62 14.24
C TYR A 130 -5.15 31.46 13.84
N THR A 131 -5.77 31.17 12.70
CA THR A 131 -6.81 32.01 12.09
C THR A 131 -8.22 31.56 12.45
N LYS A 132 -8.39 30.31 12.90
CA LYS A 132 -9.69 29.63 13.11
C LYS A 132 -10.51 29.44 11.83
N LEU A 133 -9.91 29.65 10.66
CA LEU A 133 -10.49 29.37 9.35
C LEU A 133 -10.12 27.96 8.90
N ASP A 134 -10.92 27.37 8.00
CA ASP A 134 -10.70 26.02 7.47
C ASP A 134 -10.11 26.06 6.06
N LEU A 135 -8.87 26.54 5.95
CA LEU A 135 -8.16 26.56 4.67
C LEU A 135 -7.78 25.14 4.24
N ARG A 136 -7.59 24.22 5.19
CA ARG A 136 -7.27 22.83 4.89
C ARG A 136 -8.35 22.17 4.03
N SER A 137 -9.63 22.39 4.31
CA SER A 137 -10.72 21.85 3.47
C SER A 137 -10.75 22.48 2.08
N VAL A 138 -10.56 23.80 1.96
CA VAL A 138 -10.48 24.49 0.66
C VAL A 138 -9.31 23.94 -0.17
N TYR A 139 -8.12 23.86 0.41
CA TYR A 139 -6.93 23.29 -0.23
C TYR A 139 -7.15 21.85 -0.69
N ARG A 140 -7.81 21.03 0.14
CA ARG A 140 -8.16 19.65 -0.19
C ARG A 140 -9.10 19.57 -1.41
N GLN A 141 -10.04 20.48 -1.56
CA GLN A 141 -11.04 20.41 -2.63
C GLN A 141 -10.54 20.99 -3.95
N SER A 142 -9.93 22.19 -3.95
CA SER A 142 -9.59 22.89 -5.19
C SER A 142 -8.12 22.72 -5.59
N MET A 143 -7.19 23.06 -4.70
CA MET A 143 -5.76 23.14 -5.03
C MET A 143 -5.13 21.77 -5.27
N SER A 144 -5.56 20.75 -4.52
CA SER A 144 -5.01 19.40 -4.65
C SER A 144 -5.44 18.68 -5.92
N GLN A 145 -6.54 19.09 -6.57
CA GLN A 145 -6.96 18.48 -7.84
C GLN A 145 -6.05 18.91 -8.99
N GLN A 146 -5.62 20.18 -9.00
CA GLN A 146 -4.74 20.71 -10.03
C GLN A 146 -3.27 20.32 -9.82
N TRP A 147 -2.79 20.36 -8.56
CA TRP A 147 -1.39 20.10 -8.22
C TRP A 147 -1.25 18.98 -7.18
N SER A 148 -1.72 17.78 -7.55
CA SER A 148 -1.70 16.62 -6.66
C SER A 148 -0.29 16.07 -6.48
N LEU A 149 0.32 16.33 -5.31
CA LEU A 149 1.60 15.72 -4.92
C LEU A 149 1.48 14.20 -4.71
N ASP A 150 0.31 13.72 -4.28
CA ASP A 150 0.06 12.27 -4.11
C ASP A 150 0.14 11.55 -5.46
N LYS A 151 -0.39 12.15 -6.53
CA LYS A 151 -0.32 11.61 -7.89
C LYS A 151 1.13 11.51 -8.36
N LEU A 152 1.94 12.55 -8.16
CA LEU A 152 3.36 12.51 -8.51
C LEU A 152 4.11 11.42 -7.73
N SER A 153 3.72 11.15 -6.48
CA SER A 153 4.30 10.06 -5.69
C SER A 153 3.98 8.69 -6.29
N LEU A 154 2.77 8.48 -6.80
CA LEU A 154 2.40 7.23 -7.47
C LEU A 154 3.13 7.07 -8.82
N GLN A 155 3.32 8.17 -9.57
CA GLN A 155 4.10 8.16 -10.81
C GLN A 155 5.56 7.76 -10.56
N LEU A 156 6.18 8.25 -9.48
CA LEU A 156 7.50 7.82 -9.07
C LEU A 156 7.54 6.32 -8.76
N ASP A 157 6.54 5.80 -8.06
CA ASP A 157 6.48 4.36 -7.76
C ASP A 157 6.35 3.50 -9.03
N VAL A 158 5.58 3.94 -10.04
CA VAL A 158 5.51 3.27 -11.35
C VAL A 158 6.87 3.26 -12.05
N LEU A 159 7.58 4.39 -12.03
CA LEU A 159 8.93 4.49 -12.58
C LEU A 159 9.92 3.54 -11.88
N ILE A 160 9.83 3.41 -10.55
CA ILE A 160 10.66 2.49 -9.77
C ILE A 160 10.47 1.05 -10.28
N VAL A 161 9.23 0.64 -10.54
CA VAL A 161 8.93 -0.69 -11.08
C VAL A 161 9.60 -0.89 -12.43
N LYS A 162 9.42 0.05 -13.37
CA LYS A 162 10.03 0.00 -14.70
C LYS A 162 11.56 -0.10 -14.64
N ILE A 163 12.19 0.74 -13.82
CA ILE A 163 13.66 0.74 -13.70
C ILE A 163 14.15 -0.53 -12.99
N SER A 164 13.41 -1.05 -12.01
CA SER A 164 13.72 -2.33 -11.37
C SER A 164 13.69 -3.49 -12.36
N GLU A 165 12.73 -3.52 -13.29
CA GLU A 165 12.67 -4.56 -14.33
C GLU A 165 13.85 -4.46 -15.30
N LEU A 166 14.19 -3.24 -15.71
CA LEU A 166 15.35 -2.97 -16.56
C LEU A 166 16.67 -3.39 -15.91
N HIS A 167 16.82 -3.04 -14.64
CA HIS A 167 17.99 -3.39 -13.84
C HIS A 167 18.13 -4.91 -13.66
N ASP A 168 17.04 -5.64 -13.35
CA ASP A 168 17.07 -7.12 -13.26
C ASP A 168 17.47 -7.74 -14.61
N LEU A 169 16.97 -7.21 -15.73
CA LEU A 169 17.32 -7.71 -17.05
C LEU A 169 18.81 -7.47 -17.40
N CYS A 170 19.40 -6.37 -16.96
CA CYS A 170 20.84 -6.15 -17.07
C CYS A 170 21.66 -7.19 -16.28
N HIS A 171 21.28 -7.46 -15.02
CA HIS A 171 21.92 -8.49 -14.19
C HIS A 171 21.81 -9.89 -14.78
N LEU A 172 20.77 -10.15 -15.54
CA LEU A 172 20.56 -11.41 -16.27
C LEU A 172 21.17 -11.41 -17.67
N HIS A 173 21.95 -10.38 -18.03
CA HIS A 173 22.61 -10.23 -19.32
C HIS A 173 21.64 -10.36 -20.51
N GLY A 174 20.43 -9.80 -20.37
CA GLY A 174 19.41 -9.80 -21.41
C GLY A 174 18.58 -11.08 -21.50
N HIS A 175 18.80 -12.06 -20.61
CA HIS A 175 18.00 -13.28 -20.56
C HIS A 175 16.84 -13.10 -19.56
N PRO A 176 15.60 -12.86 -20.04
CA PRO A 176 14.46 -12.76 -19.13
C PRO A 176 14.29 -14.09 -18.38
N ARG A 177 13.92 -14.01 -17.09
CA ARG A 177 13.64 -15.21 -16.30
C ARG A 177 12.46 -15.97 -16.95
N SER A 178 12.58 -17.28 -17.10
CA SER A 178 11.59 -18.10 -17.82
C SER A 178 10.17 -17.94 -17.23
N GLN A 179 9.14 -17.79 -18.07
CA GLN A 179 7.75 -17.67 -17.61
C GLN A 179 7.23 -18.89 -16.86
N GLN A 180 7.82 -20.08 -17.08
CA GLN A 180 7.48 -21.30 -16.34
C GLN A 180 8.04 -21.30 -14.91
N GLN A 181 9.12 -20.56 -14.66
CA GLN A 181 9.62 -20.25 -13.31
C GLN A 181 9.09 -18.90 -12.79
N ALA A 182 8.51 -18.07 -13.65
CA ALA A 182 7.91 -16.80 -13.26
C ALA A 182 6.68 -17.07 -12.39
N TYR A 183 6.85 -16.78 -11.10
CA TYR A 183 5.81 -16.60 -10.11
C TYR A 183 4.63 -17.53 -10.28
N SER A 184 4.72 -18.74 -9.68
CA SER A 184 3.56 -19.62 -9.48
C SER A 184 2.34 -18.76 -9.15
N GLN A 185 1.38 -18.71 -10.08
CA GLN A 185 0.18 -17.87 -10.15
C GLN A 185 -0.62 -17.88 -8.85
N GLY A 186 -0.12 -17.26 -7.79
CA GLY A 186 -0.60 -17.46 -6.43
C GLY A 186 -1.12 -18.89 -6.19
N GLY A 187 -0.39 -19.90 -6.68
CA GLY A 187 -0.86 -21.28 -6.64
C GLY A 187 -1.29 -21.55 -5.21
N ASP A 188 -2.49 -22.10 -5.05
CA ASP A 188 -3.12 -22.47 -3.78
C ASP A 188 -2.26 -23.54 -3.07
N GLN A 189 -1.05 -23.19 -2.70
CA GLN A 189 -0.17 -23.99 -1.85
C GLN A 189 -0.55 -23.67 -0.42
N THR A 190 -1.37 -24.56 0.11
CA THR A 190 -2.16 -24.42 1.33
C THR A 190 -1.39 -24.54 2.63
N ALA A 191 -0.11 -24.95 2.63
CA ALA A 191 0.64 -25.05 3.89
C ALA A 191 2.16 -25.07 3.70
N PHE A 192 2.82 -23.95 4.01
CA PHE A 192 4.22 -23.94 4.44
C PHE A 192 4.35 -23.08 5.68
N GLU A 193 5.16 -23.50 6.63
CA GLU A 193 5.48 -22.68 7.80
C GLU A 193 6.38 -21.52 7.33
N ARG A 194 5.85 -20.30 7.43
CA ARG A 194 6.54 -19.06 7.06
C ARG A 194 6.66 -18.18 8.29
N ALA A 195 7.87 -17.81 8.66
CA ALA A 195 8.09 -16.74 9.62
C ALA A 195 7.64 -15.42 8.96
N THR A 196 6.62 -14.78 9.52
CA THR A 196 6.11 -13.49 9.04
C THR A 196 6.32 -12.42 10.10
N ALA A 197 7.11 -11.41 9.79
CA ALA A 197 7.31 -10.24 10.65
C ALA A 197 6.71 -8.98 10.00
N LYS A 198 6.30 -8.02 10.83
CA LYS A 198 5.72 -6.75 10.37
C LYS A 198 6.39 -5.59 11.08
N TYR A 199 6.69 -4.57 10.30
CA TYR A 199 7.37 -3.38 10.77
C TYR A 199 6.64 -2.13 10.29
N TRP A 200 6.63 -1.09 11.09
CA TRP A 200 6.25 0.24 10.67
C TRP A 200 7.47 0.97 10.10
N ILE A 201 7.26 1.70 9.00
CA ILE A 201 8.26 2.58 8.41
C ILE A 201 7.73 4.00 8.52
N HIS A 202 8.51 4.89 9.15
CA HIS A 202 8.19 6.31 9.13
C HIS A 202 8.20 6.83 7.69
N PRO A 203 7.27 7.72 7.27
CA PRO A 203 7.25 8.27 5.93
C PRO A 203 8.65 8.64 5.42
N ASP A 204 9.40 9.46 6.17
CA ASP A 204 10.77 9.90 5.88
C ASP A 204 11.76 8.79 5.43
N ASN A 205 11.49 7.52 5.79
CA ASN A 205 12.36 6.38 5.54
C ASN A 205 11.83 5.45 4.42
N ILE A 206 10.60 5.64 3.93
CA ILE A 206 9.96 4.72 2.95
C ILE A 206 10.85 4.53 1.72
N THR A 207 11.34 5.63 1.17
CA THR A 207 12.12 5.62 -0.06
C THR A 207 13.47 4.91 0.15
N GLU A 208 14.15 5.20 1.26
CA GLU A 208 15.43 4.59 1.59
C GLU A 208 15.30 3.07 1.80
N VAL A 209 14.24 2.63 2.48
CA VAL A 209 13.92 1.20 2.62
C VAL A 209 13.63 0.56 1.27
N LYS A 210 12.87 1.22 0.38
CA LYS A 210 12.62 0.72 -0.98
C LYS A 210 13.94 0.55 -1.73
N SER A 211 14.82 1.55 -1.71
CA SER A 211 16.13 1.50 -2.38
C SER A 211 16.99 0.35 -1.88
N ILE A 212 17.12 0.16 -0.55
CA ILE A 212 17.87 -0.97 0.02
C ILE A 212 17.33 -2.31 -0.50
N ILE A 213 16.01 -2.49 -0.52
CA ILE A 213 15.40 -3.74 -0.98
C ILE A 213 15.64 -3.95 -2.49
N LEU A 214 15.56 -2.89 -3.30
CA LEU A 214 15.76 -2.94 -4.75
C LEU A 214 17.16 -3.38 -5.18
N PHE A 215 18.18 -3.19 -4.33
CA PHE A 215 19.53 -3.73 -4.56
C PHE A 215 19.59 -5.26 -4.49
N HIS A 216 18.60 -5.91 -3.87
CA HIS A 216 18.61 -7.34 -3.60
C HIS A 216 17.44 -8.10 -4.21
N LEU A 217 16.28 -7.46 -4.36
CA LEU A 217 15.05 -8.07 -4.84
C LEU A 217 14.35 -7.16 -5.85
N PRO A 218 14.01 -7.68 -7.06
CA PRO A 218 13.24 -6.91 -8.02
C PRO A 218 11.80 -6.75 -7.55
N VAL A 219 11.13 -5.72 -8.06
CA VAL A 219 9.68 -5.56 -7.87
C VAL A 219 8.94 -6.71 -8.57
N HIS A 220 8.03 -7.34 -7.84
CA HIS A 220 7.16 -8.38 -8.34
C HIS A 220 5.91 -7.77 -8.98
N VAL A 221 5.86 -7.79 -10.32
CA VAL A 221 4.69 -7.40 -11.12
C VAL A 221 3.84 -8.61 -11.44
N PHE A 222 2.55 -8.57 -11.05
CA PHE A 222 1.63 -9.69 -11.24
C PHE A 222 1.21 -9.89 -12.70
N ASN A 223 0.84 -8.81 -13.39
CA ASN A 223 0.39 -8.86 -14.78
C ASN A 223 1.43 -8.25 -15.72
N GLN A 224 2.35 -9.09 -16.21
CA GLN A 224 3.40 -8.69 -17.17
C GLN A 224 2.88 -8.47 -18.60
N LYS A 225 1.58 -8.68 -18.87
CA LYS A 225 1.00 -8.53 -20.22
C LYS A 225 0.58 -7.11 -20.54
N LYS A 226 0.49 -6.24 -19.53
CA LYS A 226 0.15 -4.83 -19.70
C LYS A 226 1.25 -3.96 -19.10
N GLN A 227 1.27 -2.69 -19.49
CA GLN A 227 2.09 -1.70 -18.83
C GLN A 227 1.63 -1.52 -17.38
N TYR A 228 2.58 -1.46 -16.46
CA TYR A 228 2.31 -1.21 -15.05
C TYR A 228 1.87 0.24 -14.85
N GLU A 229 0.74 0.43 -14.17
CA GLU A 229 0.14 1.75 -13.92
C GLU A 229 -0.08 2.00 -12.43
N GLU A 230 -0.37 3.25 -12.06
CA GLU A 230 -0.57 3.67 -10.67
C GLU A 230 -1.63 2.81 -9.94
N GLU A 231 -2.68 2.46 -10.67
CA GLU A 231 -3.81 1.70 -10.17
C GLU A 231 -3.44 0.25 -9.80
N ASP A 232 -2.40 -0.33 -10.41
CA ASP A 232 -1.98 -1.71 -10.15
C ASP A 232 -1.40 -1.91 -8.74
N MET A 233 -0.98 -0.82 -8.10
CA MET A 233 -0.55 -0.83 -6.70
C MET A 233 -1.73 -0.91 -5.73
N ALA A 234 -2.93 -0.49 -6.14
CA ALA A 234 -4.06 -0.34 -5.25
C ALA A 234 -4.58 -1.70 -4.76
N VAL A 235 -4.67 -1.86 -3.45
CA VAL A 235 -5.28 -3.03 -2.81
C VAL A 235 -6.35 -2.56 -1.85
N SER A 236 -7.56 -3.05 -2.05
CA SER A 236 -8.69 -2.79 -1.15
C SER A 236 -9.17 -4.08 -0.51
N SER A 237 -9.57 -4.01 0.75
CA SER A 237 -10.14 -5.15 1.47
C SER A 237 -11.22 -4.68 2.42
N VAL A 238 -12.45 -5.16 2.25
CA VAL A 238 -13.55 -4.94 3.20
C VAL A 238 -13.55 -6.08 4.20
N TYR A 239 -13.32 -5.77 5.47
CA TYR A 239 -13.42 -6.73 6.57
C TYR A 239 -14.85 -6.77 7.10
N PHE A 240 -15.26 -7.99 7.44
CA PHE A 240 -16.58 -8.30 7.96
C PHE A 240 -16.48 -8.60 9.44
N ASP A 241 -17.49 -8.15 10.20
CA ASP A 241 -17.69 -8.47 11.60
C ASP A 241 -19.16 -8.19 11.98
N ASN A 242 -19.55 -8.44 13.22
CA ASN A 242 -20.88 -8.12 13.73
C ASN A 242 -20.86 -6.93 14.70
N LYS A 243 -22.05 -6.53 15.17
CA LYS A 243 -22.23 -5.37 16.05
C LYS A 243 -21.52 -5.52 17.40
N ASP A 244 -21.27 -6.75 17.82
CA ASP A 244 -20.63 -7.11 19.08
C ASP A 244 -19.10 -7.23 18.94
N PHE A 245 -18.56 -7.05 17.73
CA PHE A 245 -17.12 -7.14 17.43
C PHE A 245 -16.53 -8.51 17.81
N ASP A 246 -17.25 -9.60 17.54
CA ASP A 246 -16.80 -10.91 17.95
C ASP A 246 -15.52 -11.34 17.21
N LEU A 247 -15.45 -11.18 15.87
CA LEU A 247 -14.26 -11.57 15.11
C LEU A 247 -13.06 -10.72 15.53
N TYR A 248 -13.27 -9.43 15.77
CA TYR A 248 -12.27 -8.54 16.33
C TYR A 248 -11.73 -9.07 17.66
N SER A 249 -12.61 -9.42 18.60
CA SER A 249 -12.25 -9.83 19.96
C SER A 249 -11.48 -11.14 19.94
N GLU A 250 -11.99 -12.15 19.23
CA GLU A 250 -11.33 -13.45 19.07
C GLU A 250 -9.95 -13.32 18.41
N ARG A 251 -9.84 -12.46 17.39
CA ARG A 251 -8.57 -12.22 16.70
C ARG A 251 -7.56 -11.47 17.56
N LEU A 252 -8.01 -10.60 18.46
CA LEU A 252 -7.16 -9.87 19.39
C LEU A 252 -6.67 -10.79 20.52
N ASN A 253 -7.58 -11.58 21.10
CA ASN A 253 -7.28 -12.57 22.15
C ASN A 253 -6.49 -13.78 21.62
N ARG A 254 -6.56 -14.01 20.31
CA ARG A 254 -5.97 -15.16 19.60
C ARG A 254 -6.61 -16.48 20.01
N ASP A 255 -7.93 -16.47 20.07
CA ASP A 255 -8.69 -17.68 20.38
C ASP A 255 -8.46 -18.75 19.30
N ASP A 256 -8.45 -20.01 19.72
CA ASP A 256 -8.34 -21.13 18.80
C ASP A 256 -9.61 -21.16 17.93
N GLY A 257 -9.44 -21.19 16.60
CA GLY A 257 -10.53 -21.04 15.63
C GLY A 257 -10.85 -19.59 15.24
N ALA A 258 -10.21 -18.56 15.82
CA ALA A 258 -10.52 -17.16 15.53
C ALA A 258 -10.42 -16.82 14.03
N GLU A 259 -11.53 -16.38 13.45
CA GLU A 259 -11.65 -16.07 12.02
C GLU A 259 -11.41 -14.57 11.72
N ALA A 260 -10.88 -14.29 10.54
CA ALA A 260 -10.89 -12.96 9.94
C ALA A 260 -11.31 -13.10 8.48
N ILE A 261 -12.50 -12.60 8.15
CA ILE A 261 -13.11 -12.69 6.82
C ILE A 261 -13.03 -11.33 6.14
N ARG A 262 -12.60 -11.32 4.88
CA ARG A 262 -12.52 -10.11 4.07
C ARG A 262 -12.77 -10.36 2.60
N LEU A 263 -13.32 -9.37 1.92
CA LEU A 263 -13.48 -9.33 0.48
C LEU A 263 -12.45 -8.36 -0.10
N ARG A 264 -11.58 -8.86 -0.98
CA ARG A 264 -10.42 -8.15 -1.51
C ARG A 264 -10.48 -8.02 -3.02
N TRP A 265 -10.08 -6.87 -3.52
CA TRP A 265 -9.82 -6.64 -4.94
C TRP A 265 -8.52 -5.87 -5.14
N TYR A 266 -7.98 -5.92 -6.35
CA TYR A 266 -6.74 -5.27 -6.78
C TYR A 266 -7.08 -4.29 -7.90
N GLY A 267 -6.53 -3.08 -7.89
CA GLY A 267 -6.92 -2.03 -8.83
C GLY A 267 -8.36 -1.54 -8.64
N PRO A 268 -8.93 -0.81 -9.62
CA PRO A 268 -10.34 -0.45 -9.62
C PRO A 268 -11.21 -1.66 -9.93
N LEU A 269 -12.42 -1.70 -9.35
CA LEU A 269 -13.47 -2.60 -9.82
C LEU A 269 -14.20 -1.94 -10.98
N ASN A 270 -14.11 -2.54 -12.17
CA ASN A 270 -14.76 -2.08 -13.39
C ASN A 270 -15.18 -3.29 -14.25
N GLN A 271 -15.64 -3.05 -15.48
CA GLN A 271 -16.11 -4.12 -16.37
C GLN A 271 -15.01 -5.14 -16.71
N ASP A 272 -13.77 -4.66 -16.90
CA ASP A 272 -12.61 -5.49 -17.26
C ASP A 272 -12.01 -6.23 -16.04
N ASN A 273 -12.12 -5.62 -14.86
CA ASN A 273 -11.63 -6.13 -13.59
C ASN A 273 -12.75 -6.20 -12.56
N ASN A 274 -13.49 -7.29 -12.59
CA ASN A 274 -14.60 -7.57 -11.68
C ASN A 274 -14.33 -8.77 -10.76
N ASN A 275 -13.07 -9.11 -10.54
CA ASN A 275 -12.70 -10.24 -9.68
C ASN A 275 -12.62 -9.79 -8.21
N VAL A 276 -13.38 -10.46 -7.34
CA VAL A 276 -13.34 -10.27 -5.89
C VAL A 276 -12.86 -11.56 -5.23
N TYR A 277 -11.81 -11.45 -4.43
CA TYR A 277 -11.26 -12.55 -3.64
C TYR A 277 -11.92 -12.55 -2.27
N VAL A 278 -12.70 -13.59 -1.99
CA VAL A 278 -13.26 -13.85 -0.67
C VAL A 278 -12.20 -14.61 0.11
N GLU A 279 -11.60 -13.98 1.12
CA GLU A 279 -10.48 -14.52 1.88
C GLU A 279 -10.88 -14.71 3.34
N ARG A 280 -10.50 -15.85 3.91
CA ARG A 280 -10.64 -16.13 5.34
C ARG A 280 -9.32 -16.58 5.93
N LYS A 281 -9.02 -16.06 7.11
CA LYS A 281 -7.90 -16.50 7.95
C LYS A 281 -8.44 -17.11 9.22
N THR A 282 -8.05 -18.34 9.52
CA THR A 282 -8.43 -19.03 10.76
C THR A 282 -7.19 -19.26 11.60
N HIS A 283 -7.19 -18.77 12.84
CA HIS A 283 -6.12 -19.08 13.79
C HIS A 283 -6.30 -20.51 14.30
N LYS A 284 -5.24 -21.33 14.25
CA LYS A 284 -5.24 -22.71 14.74
C LYS A 284 -6.52 -23.49 14.40
N ALA A 285 -6.72 -23.73 13.12
CA ALA A 285 -7.91 -24.42 12.64
C ALA A 285 -7.95 -25.86 13.14
N ALA A 286 -9.08 -26.26 13.75
CA ALA A 286 -9.28 -27.61 14.29
C ALA A 286 -9.11 -28.70 13.21
N TRP A 287 -9.43 -28.38 11.95
CA TRP A 287 -9.29 -29.29 10.81
C TRP A 287 -7.87 -29.39 10.24
N LEU A 288 -6.89 -28.68 10.82
CA LEU A 288 -5.49 -28.67 10.39
C LEU A 288 -4.51 -28.88 11.56
N ASP A 289 -4.88 -29.72 12.53
CA ASP A 289 -4.01 -30.08 13.65
C ASP A 289 -3.47 -28.83 14.40
N GLY A 290 -4.33 -27.85 14.62
CA GLY A 290 -3.98 -26.60 15.29
C GLY A 290 -3.11 -25.64 14.47
N LYS A 291 -2.89 -25.86 13.15
CA LYS A 291 -2.19 -24.90 12.28
C LYS A 291 -3.10 -23.75 11.86
N SER A 292 -2.54 -22.55 11.70
CA SER A 292 -3.29 -21.41 11.16
C SER A 292 -3.34 -21.48 9.63
N VAL A 293 -4.51 -21.24 9.04
CA VAL A 293 -4.73 -21.31 7.60
C VAL A 293 -5.24 -20.00 7.03
N LYS A 294 -4.88 -19.73 5.77
CA LYS A 294 -5.44 -18.65 4.97
C LYS A 294 -5.96 -19.26 3.69
N ASP A 295 -7.27 -19.37 3.60
CA ASP A 295 -7.98 -19.90 2.43
C ASP A 295 -8.70 -18.77 1.68
N ARG A 296 -8.98 -18.99 0.40
CA ARG A 296 -9.69 -18.03 -0.43
C ARG A 296 -10.30 -18.68 -1.66
N PHE A 297 -11.32 -18.04 -2.19
CA PHE A 297 -11.90 -18.33 -3.50
C PHE A 297 -12.21 -17.02 -4.23
N ARG A 298 -12.58 -17.10 -5.50
CA ARG A 298 -12.83 -15.93 -6.35
C ARG A 298 -14.27 -15.92 -6.82
N LEU A 299 -14.94 -14.79 -6.62
CA LEU A 299 -16.25 -14.45 -7.18
C LEU A 299 -16.11 -13.33 -8.20
N LYS A 300 -17.08 -13.25 -9.13
CA LYS A 300 -17.32 -12.02 -9.90
C LYS A 300 -18.09 -11.02 -9.05
N GLU A 301 -17.82 -9.74 -9.24
CA GLU A 301 -18.44 -8.65 -8.47
C GLU A 301 -19.99 -8.76 -8.39
N PRO A 302 -20.72 -9.05 -9.49
CA PRO A 302 -22.17 -9.22 -9.43
C PRO A 302 -22.65 -10.43 -8.62
N GLN A 303 -21.77 -11.42 -8.37
CA GLN A 303 -22.09 -12.62 -7.59
C GLN A 303 -21.87 -12.40 -6.08
N VAL A 304 -21.19 -11.34 -5.67
CA VAL A 304 -20.82 -11.10 -4.27
C VAL A 304 -22.04 -10.89 -3.39
N GLU A 305 -22.92 -9.96 -3.75
CA GLU A 305 -24.12 -9.65 -2.95
C GLU A 305 -25.08 -10.85 -2.86
N PRO A 306 -25.42 -11.56 -3.96
CA PRO A 306 -26.20 -12.79 -3.89
C PRO A 306 -25.56 -13.87 -3.02
N PHE A 307 -24.23 -14.01 -3.04
CA PHE A 307 -23.50 -14.98 -2.23
C PHE A 307 -23.62 -14.69 -0.73
N LEU A 308 -23.37 -13.43 -0.34
CA LEU A 308 -23.48 -12.99 1.06
C LEU A 308 -24.92 -13.10 1.58
N ALA A 309 -25.91 -12.87 0.72
CA ALA A 309 -27.32 -13.03 1.03
C ALA A 309 -27.80 -14.49 1.07
N GLY A 310 -26.94 -15.46 0.71
CA GLY A 310 -27.32 -16.88 0.63
C GLY A 310 -28.17 -17.25 -0.59
N LYS A 311 -28.39 -16.32 -1.53
CA LYS A 311 -29.14 -16.55 -2.77
C LYS A 311 -28.32 -17.28 -3.83
N TYR A 312 -27.00 -17.06 -3.83
CA TYR A 312 -26.03 -17.81 -4.61
C TYR A 312 -25.26 -18.73 -3.66
N THR A 313 -25.50 -20.04 -3.75
CA THR A 313 -24.97 -21.02 -2.79
C THR A 313 -23.55 -21.45 -3.16
N ALA A 314 -22.82 -21.97 -2.16
CA ALA A 314 -21.51 -22.59 -2.43
C ALA A 314 -21.60 -23.78 -3.40
N ASP A 315 -22.73 -24.48 -3.44
CA ASP A 315 -23.01 -25.56 -4.41
C ASP A 315 -23.14 -25.03 -5.84
N GLN A 316 -23.93 -23.97 -6.04
CA GLN A 316 -24.07 -23.30 -7.34
C GLN A 316 -22.73 -22.74 -7.83
N PHE A 317 -21.93 -22.16 -6.92
CA PHE A 317 -20.58 -21.74 -7.22
C PHE A 317 -19.69 -22.89 -7.71
N ALA A 318 -19.75 -24.05 -7.05
CA ALA A 318 -19.01 -25.23 -7.47
C ALA A 318 -19.49 -25.75 -8.85
N GLU A 319 -20.80 -25.74 -9.11
CA GLU A 319 -21.38 -26.10 -10.41
C GLU A 319 -20.92 -25.17 -11.54
N ASP A 320 -20.89 -23.86 -11.32
CA ASP A 320 -20.38 -22.88 -12.28
C ASP A 320 -18.87 -23.06 -12.56
N LEU A 321 -18.09 -23.47 -11.55
CA LEU A 321 -16.69 -23.83 -11.77
C LEU A 321 -16.54 -25.13 -12.58
N ARG A 322 -17.42 -26.12 -12.37
CA ARG A 322 -17.41 -27.36 -13.16
C ARG A 322 -17.75 -27.12 -14.62
N SER A 323 -18.70 -26.21 -14.91
CA SER A 323 -19.11 -25.90 -16.28
C SER A 323 -18.05 -25.10 -17.06
N SER A 324 -17.25 -24.28 -16.36
CA SER A 324 -16.25 -23.40 -16.98
C SER A 324 -14.84 -24.00 -17.11
N LYS A 325 -14.54 -25.13 -16.43
CA LYS A 325 -13.22 -25.77 -16.46
C LYS A 325 -13.24 -27.10 -17.24
N LYS A 326 -12.10 -27.43 -17.86
CA LYS A 326 -11.90 -28.76 -18.45
C LYS A 326 -11.95 -29.82 -17.34
N SER A 327 -12.70 -30.89 -17.59
CA SER A 327 -12.81 -32.02 -16.66
C SER A 327 -11.45 -32.71 -16.51
N SER A 328 -10.93 -32.70 -15.28
CA SER A 328 -9.72 -33.41 -14.86
C SER A 328 -9.77 -33.66 -13.35
N ALA A 329 -9.01 -34.64 -12.85
CA ALA A 329 -8.94 -34.93 -11.42
C ALA A 329 -8.43 -33.72 -10.60
N GLU A 330 -7.47 -32.97 -11.15
CA GLU A 330 -6.94 -31.75 -10.53
C GLU A 330 -8.00 -30.65 -10.43
N SER A 331 -8.77 -30.42 -11.51
CA SER A 331 -9.89 -29.47 -11.49
C SER A 331 -10.95 -29.88 -10.47
N ALA A 332 -11.27 -31.18 -10.36
CA ALA A 332 -12.27 -31.68 -9.42
C ALA A 332 -11.87 -31.44 -7.95
N ALA A 333 -10.62 -31.75 -7.59
CA ALA A 333 -10.10 -31.52 -6.24
C ALA A 333 -10.12 -30.02 -5.88
N MET A 334 -9.66 -29.16 -6.78
CA MET A 334 -9.67 -27.70 -6.59
C MET A 334 -11.10 -27.14 -6.47
N ILE A 335 -12.07 -27.70 -7.21
CA ILE A 335 -13.48 -27.29 -7.11
C ILE A 335 -14.05 -27.65 -5.74
N GLU A 336 -13.79 -28.86 -5.24
CA GLU A 336 -14.29 -29.26 -3.92
C GLU A 336 -13.65 -28.46 -2.79
N GLU A 337 -12.36 -28.13 -2.91
CA GLU A 337 -11.70 -27.21 -1.98
C GLU A 337 -12.35 -25.83 -1.98
N ASN A 338 -12.58 -25.25 -3.16
CA ASN A 338 -13.27 -23.97 -3.32
C ASN A 338 -14.70 -24.02 -2.73
N ARG A 339 -15.42 -25.12 -2.92
CA ARG A 339 -16.75 -25.36 -2.36
C ARG A 339 -16.71 -25.42 -0.84
N PHE A 340 -15.75 -26.13 -0.26
CA PHE A 340 -15.56 -26.24 1.19
C PHE A 340 -15.32 -24.86 1.81
N ILE A 341 -14.41 -24.07 1.21
CA ILE A 341 -14.09 -22.72 1.68
C ILE A 341 -15.33 -21.81 1.57
N ALA A 342 -15.99 -21.79 0.41
CA ALA A 342 -17.19 -20.99 0.17
C ALA A 342 -18.31 -21.34 1.17
N SER A 343 -18.55 -22.63 1.41
CA SER A 343 -19.53 -23.11 2.40
C SER A 343 -19.19 -22.64 3.81
N GLY A 344 -17.91 -22.71 4.20
CA GLY A 344 -17.42 -22.24 5.50
C GLY A 344 -17.65 -20.75 5.69
N VAL A 345 -17.27 -19.92 4.71
CA VAL A 345 -17.47 -18.47 4.77
C VAL A 345 -18.96 -18.11 4.82
N GLN A 346 -19.79 -18.73 3.97
CA GLN A 346 -21.24 -18.45 3.95
C GLN A 346 -21.91 -18.83 5.28
N ARG A 347 -21.47 -19.93 5.90
CA ARG A 347 -21.90 -20.33 7.25
C ARG A 347 -21.50 -19.29 8.30
N SER A 348 -20.26 -18.83 8.30
CA SER A 348 -19.79 -17.81 9.24
C SER A 348 -20.56 -16.50 9.07
N VAL A 349 -20.75 -16.03 7.84
CA VAL A 349 -21.53 -14.82 7.53
C VAL A 349 -22.96 -14.93 8.08
N LYS A 350 -23.65 -16.05 7.83
CA LYS A 350 -25.02 -16.27 8.29
C LYS A 350 -25.12 -16.41 9.81
N ASN A 351 -24.37 -17.35 10.40
CA ASN A 351 -24.52 -17.72 11.80
C ASN A 351 -24.07 -16.58 12.74
N ARG A 352 -23.05 -15.84 12.34
CA ARG A 352 -22.50 -14.74 13.13
C ARG A 352 -23.05 -13.38 12.75
N ARG A 353 -23.97 -13.32 11.77
CA ARG A 353 -24.61 -12.09 11.26
C ARG A 353 -23.57 -11.04 10.85
N LEU A 354 -22.58 -11.48 10.08
CA LEU A 354 -21.47 -10.62 9.69
C LEU A 354 -21.91 -9.60 8.64
N THR A 355 -21.42 -8.37 8.79
CA THR A 355 -21.68 -7.24 7.90
C THR A 355 -20.37 -6.52 7.54
N PRO A 356 -20.31 -5.80 6.41
CA PRO A 356 -19.18 -4.94 6.08
C PRO A 356 -18.92 -3.93 7.21
N MET A 357 -17.70 -3.88 7.72
CA MET A 357 -17.36 -2.99 8.85
C MET A 357 -16.28 -1.98 8.48
N CYS A 358 -15.13 -2.45 8.00
CA CYS A 358 -13.98 -1.61 7.76
C CYS A 358 -13.31 -1.94 6.42
N ARG A 359 -13.25 -0.96 5.52
CA ARG A 359 -12.36 -0.99 4.36
C ARG A 359 -10.94 -0.68 4.80
N VAL A 360 -10.01 -1.47 4.31
CA VAL A 360 -8.58 -1.26 4.39
C VAL A 360 -8.06 -1.06 2.97
N PHE A 361 -7.64 0.15 2.66
CA PHE A 361 -7.00 0.53 1.39
C PHE A 361 -5.51 0.76 1.60
N TYR A 362 -4.66 0.38 0.64
CA TYR A 362 -3.25 0.76 0.60
C TYR A 362 -2.68 0.56 -0.81
N ASN A 363 -1.54 1.21 -1.10
CA ASN A 363 -0.72 0.93 -2.28
C ASN A 363 0.39 -0.06 -1.90
N ARG A 364 0.57 -1.13 -2.67
CA ARG A 364 1.54 -2.19 -2.38
C ARG A 364 2.63 -2.28 -3.43
N THR A 365 3.88 -2.25 -2.97
CA THR A 365 5.03 -2.75 -3.72
C THR A 365 5.43 -4.11 -3.15
N ALA A 366 5.48 -5.14 -3.99
CA ALA A 366 5.97 -6.47 -3.60
C ALA A 366 7.36 -6.68 -4.18
N PHE A 367 8.25 -7.31 -3.43
CA PHE A 367 9.62 -7.61 -3.86
C PHE A 367 9.88 -9.11 -3.70
N GLN A 368 10.27 -9.74 -4.80
CA GLN A 368 10.51 -11.18 -4.83
C GLN A 368 11.26 -11.56 -6.11
N LEU A 369 12.31 -12.37 -5.96
CA LEU A 369 12.98 -13.00 -7.10
C LEU A 369 12.01 -13.98 -7.80
N PRO A 370 11.82 -13.89 -9.13
CA PRO A 370 11.00 -14.85 -9.86
C PRO A 370 11.50 -16.29 -9.64
N GLY A 371 10.59 -17.20 -9.30
CA GLY A 371 10.90 -18.62 -9.05
C GLY A 371 11.45 -18.92 -7.65
N ASP A 372 11.75 -17.89 -6.86
CA ASP A 372 12.29 -18.04 -5.51
C ASP A 372 11.24 -17.69 -4.46
N GLN A 373 10.79 -18.69 -3.69
CA GLN A 373 9.81 -18.51 -2.62
C GLN A 373 10.42 -18.29 -1.23
N ARG A 374 11.75 -18.30 -1.13
CA ARG A 374 12.48 -18.30 0.14
C ARG A 374 12.28 -17.00 0.92
N LEU A 375 12.30 -15.89 0.20
CA LEU A 375 12.07 -14.55 0.74
C LEU A 375 11.08 -13.79 -0.12
N ARG A 376 10.03 -13.28 0.52
CA ARG A 376 9.12 -12.30 -0.07
C ARG A 376 8.97 -11.12 0.86
N ILE A 377 9.11 -9.92 0.32
CA ILE A 377 8.90 -8.68 1.04
C ILE A 377 7.72 -7.94 0.39
N SER A 378 6.91 -7.27 1.20
CA SER A 378 5.95 -6.29 0.69
C SER A 378 5.96 -5.04 1.54
N LEU A 379 5.86 -3.89 0.88
CA LEU A 379 5.72 -2.59 1.49
C LEU A 379 4.34 -2.02 1.13
N ASP A 380 3.53 -1.75 2.16
CA ASP A 380 2.22 -1.14 2.02
C ASP A 380 2.28 0.34 2.45
N SER A 381 2.13 1.26 1.50
CA SER A 381 2.04 2.71 1.72
C SER A 381 0.60 3.21 1.62
N ASN A 382 0.36 4.48 1.97
CA ASN A 382 -0.95 5.13 1.86
C ASN A 382 -2.09 4.38 2.59
N LEU A 383 -1.74 3.67 3.66
CA LEU A 383 -2.67 2.80 4.37
C LEU A 383 -3.81 3.63 5.00
N THR A 384 -5.03 3.31 4.60
CA THR A 384 -6.23 4.06 4.97
C THR A 384 -7.33 3.11 5.40
N PHE A 385 -7.98 3.46 6.51
CA PHE A 385 -9.12 2.73 7.09
C PHE A 385 -10.38 3.55 6.89
N ILE A 386 -11.45 2.94 6.39
CA ILE A 386 -12.71 3.63 6.11
C ILE A 386 -13.88 2.81 6.64
N ARG A 387 -14.88 3.46 7.24
CA ARG A 387 -16.12 2.78 7.66
C ARG A 387 -16.93 2.36 6.44
N GLU A 388 -17.42 1.13 6.48
CA GLU A 388 -18.30 0.53 5.46
C GLU A 388 -19.77 0.47 5.88
N GLU A 389 -20.09 0.85 7.12
CA GLU A 389 -21.48 0.95 7.57
C GLU A 389 -22.20 2.05 6.76
N THR A 390 -23.22 1.65 5.99
CA THR A 390 -24.10 2.57 5.27
C THR A 390 -25.57 2.21 5.52
N GLU A 391 -26.48 3.13 5.21
CA GLU A 391 -27.93 2.88 5.29
C GLU A 391 -28.40 1.76 4.34
N LYS A 392 -27.65 1.51 3.26
CA LYS A 392 -27.92 0.44 2.30
C LYS A 392 -27.09 -0.79 2.67
N SER A 393 -27.73 -1.96 2.69
CA SER A 393 -27.06 -3.23 2.91
C SER A 393 -26.30 -3.67 1.65
N GLU A 394 -25.22 -2.97 1.31
CA GLU A 394 -24.30 -3.36 0.24
C GLU A 394 -22.97 -3.86 0.82
N TRP A 395 -22.32 -4.82 0.15
CA TRP A 395 -21.06 -5.40 0.60
C TRP A 395 -19.88 -4.40 0.64
N ARG A 396 -20.01 -3.25 -0.03
CA ARG A 396 -19.06 -2.13 -0.03
C ARG A 396 -19.75 -0.80 -0.39
N ARG A 397 -19.17 0.30 0.08
CA ARG A 397 -19.43 1.66 -0.37
C ARG A 397 -19.07 1.88 -1.83
N LYS A 398 -19.97 2.52 -2.58
CA LYS A 398 -19.81 2.87 -4.00
C LYS A 398 -19.31 4.29 -4.24
N ASP A 399 -19.36 5.15 -3.24
CA ASP A 399 -18.87 6.53 -3.29
C ASP A 399 -17.33 6.64 -3.18
N ILE A 400 -16.64 5.50 -3.01
CA ILE A 400 -15.21 5.43 -2.79
C ILE A 400 -14.60 4.40 -3.73
N GLY A 401 -13.62 4.84 -4.53
CA GLY A 401 -12.84 3.99 -5.42
C GLY A 401 -11.46 3.70 -4.84
N ILE A 402 -10.44 4.09 -5.61
CA ILE A 402 -9.01 3.97 -5.29
C ILE A 402 -8.32 5.34 -5.23
N ASP A 403 -9.12 6.40 -5.15
CA ASP A 403 -8.77 7.82 -5.19
C ASP A 403 -8.21 8.33 -3.85
N TYR A 404 -7.12 7.71 -3.39
CA TYR A 404 -6.36 8.19 -2.23
C TYR A 404 -6.00 9.69 -2.41
N PRO A 405 -6.12 10.52 -1.36
CA PRO A 405 -6.39 10.20 0.04
C PRO A 405 -7.87 10.28 0.45
N PHE A 406 -8.81 10.11 -0.49
CA PHE A 406 -10.26 10.07 -0.23
C PHE A 406 -10.75 11.34 0.48
N ARG A 407 -10.45 12.50 -0.10
CA ARG A 407 -10.67 13.81 0.54
C ARG A 407 -12.15 14.14 0.76
N HIS A 408 -13.03 13.51 0.01
CA HIS A 408 -14.49 13.64 0.10
C HIS A 408 -15.11 12.84 1.24
N VAL A 409 -14.37 11.90 1.84
CA VAL A 409 -14.86 11.09 2.97
C VAL A 409 -14.77 11.89 4.26
N ALA A 410 -15.88 11.95 5.00
CA ALA A 410 -15.96 12.66 6.28
C ALA A 410 -14.92 12.14 7.30
N ASP A 411 -14.29 13.05 8.03
CA ASP A 411 -13.19 12.75 8.97
C ASP A 411 -13.59 11.72 10.07
N LYS A 412 -14.88 11.61 10.42
CA LYS A 412 -15.39 10.61 11.37
C LYS A 412 -15.39 9.17 10.83
N ASP A 413 -15.33 9.01 9.50
CA ASP A 413 -15.48 7.74 8.79
C ASP A 413 -14.16 7.27 8.16
N ILE A 414 -13.07 8.03 8.32
CA ILE A 414 -11.76 7.72 7.74
C ILE A 414 -10.63 7.92 8.76
N SER A 415 -9.69 6.99 8.75
CA SER A 415 -8.43 7.07 9.51
C SER A 415 -7.27 6.77 8.58
N ARG A 416 -6.40 7.76 8.36
CA ARG A 416 -5.20 7.62 7.53
C ARG A 416 -4.03 7.23 8.44
N PHE A 417 -3.43 6.09 8.16
CA PHE A 417 -2.33 5.56 8.95
C PHE A 417 -1.06 6.36 8.69
N PRO A 418 -0.31 6.80 9.73
CA PRO A 418 0.82 7.70 9.53
C PRO A 418 2.12 7.01 9.11
N TYR A 419 2.14 5.68 9.02
CA TYR A 419 3.33 4.89 8.68
C TYR A 419 3.07 4.02 7.45
N ALA A 420 4.13 3.55 6.79
CA ALA A 420 4.00 2.40 5.89
C ALA A 420 4.21 1.09 6.67
N ILE A 421 3.82 -0.04 6.08
CA ILE A 421 4.01 -1.37 6.68
C ILE A 421 4.93 -2.20 5.79
N LEU A 422 6.08 -2.59 6.34
CA LEU A 422 6.92 -3.65 5.78
C LEU A 422 6.44 -5.00 6.32
N GLU A 423 6.23 -5.97 5.45
CA GLU A 423 5.95 -7.37 5.81
C GLU A 423 7.00 -8.26 5.14
N THR A 424 7.76 -8.99 5.94
CA THR A 424 8.74 -9.98 5.46
C THR A 424 8.17 -11.39 5.64
N LYS A 425 8.42 -12.26 4.68
CA LYS A 425 8.04 -13.68 4.70
C LYS A 425 9.24 -14.53 4.34
N LEU A 426 9.72 -15.27 5.31
CA LEU A 426 10.84 -16.19 5.19
C LEU A 426 10.36 -17.64 5.31
N GLN A 427 10.84 -18.52 4.44
CA GLN A 427 10.64 -19.97 4.57
C GLN A 427 11.75 -20.58 5.44
N THR A 428 11.59 -20.51 6.76
CA THR A 428 12.60 -20.95 7.74
C THR A 428 12.67 -22.47 7.93
N HIS A 429 11.61 -23.21 7.56
CA HIS A 429 11.51 -24.67 7.77
C HIS A 429 12.53 -25.52 6.98
N LEU A 430 13.26 -24.92 6.04
CA LEU A 430 14.35 -25.57 5.30
C LEU A 430 15.74 -25.28 5.91
N GLY A 431 15.80 -24.80 7.16
CA GLY A 431 17.06 -24.39 7.79
C GLY A 431 17.65 -23.10 7.21
N GLN A 432 16.82 -22.31 6.54
CA GLN A 432 17.26 -21.11 5.86
C GLN A 432 17.34 -19.92 6.81
N GLU A 433 18.52 -19.33 6.92
CA GLU A 433 18.75 -18.11 7.68
C GLU A 433 18.32 -16.86 6.88
N SER A 434 17.99 -15.80 7.62
CA SER A 434 17.73 -14.48 7.02
C SER A 434 19.00 -13.97 6.34
N PRO A 435 18.95 -13.50 5.07
CA PRO A 435 20.10 -12.88 4.43
C PRO A 435 20.65 -11.72 5.28
N ALA A 436 21.98 -11.58 5.34
CA ALA A 436 22.63 -10.57 6.18
C ALA A 436 22.14 -9.13 5.92
N TRP A 437 21.88 -8.78 4.66
CA TRP A 437 21.33 -7.47 4.29
C TRP A 437 19.93 -7.23 4.85
N LEU A 438 19.10 -8.29 4.91
CA LEU A 438 17.75 -8.21 5.46
C LEU A 438 17.81 -8.06 6.97
N THR A 439 18.69 -8.82 7.63
CA THR A 439 18.95 -8.69 9.07
C THR A 439 19.41 -7.26 9.41
N ALA A 440 20.39 -6.73 8.67
CA ALA A 440 20.85 -5.35 8.84
C ALA A 440 19.72 -4.31 8.64
N LEU A 441 18.84 -4.52 7.64
CA LEU A 441 17.68 -3.65 7.42
C LEU A 441 16.69 -3.70 8.59
N ILE A 442 16.31 -4.89 9.06
CA ILE A 442 15.29 -5.03 10.12
C ILE A 442 15.78 -4.59 11.50
N GLU A 443 17.09 -4.62 11.73
CA GLU A 443 17.73 -4.12 12.96
C GLU A 443 18.07 -2.61 12.90
N SER A 444 17.98 -2.00 11.72
CA SER A 444 18.29 -0.58 11.53
C SER A 444 17.25 0.37 12.15
N HIS A 445 17.57 1.67 12.16
CA HIS A 445 16.66 2.75 12.55
C HIS A 445 15.51 2.99 11.55
N LEU A 446 15.55 2.36 10.37
CA LEU A 446 14.60 2.64 9.29
C LEU A 446 13.23 2.00 9.52
N VAL A 447 13.20 0.91 10.30
CA VAL A 447 11.99 0.14 10.58
C VAL A 447 11.77 0.00 12.09
N HIS A 448 10.51 -0.17 12.47
CA HIS A 448 10.12 -0.41 13.86
C HIS A 448 9.24 -1.65 13.93
N GLU A 449 9.71 -2.71 14.58
CA GLU A 449 8.96 -3.97 14.64
C GLU A 449 7.68 -3.80 15.47
N VAL A 450 6.56 -4.24 14.90
CA VAL A 450 5.27 -4.28 15.60
C VAL A 450 4.69 -5.70 15.52
N PRO A 451 5.08 -6.57 16.46
CA PRO A 451 4.64 -7.96 16.47
C PRO A 451 3.12 -8.07 16.42
N ARG A 452 2.64 -9.01 15.59
CA ARG A 452 1.22 -9.34 15.47
C ARG A 452 0.32 -8.20 14.98
N PHE A 453 0.89 -7.10 14.46
CA PHE A 453 0.10 -5.99 13.93
C PHE A 453 -0.97 -6.48 12.93
N SER A 454 -2.20 -6.02 13.11
CA SER A 454 -3.33 -6.34 12.25
C SER A 454 -3.97 -5.06 11.73
N LYS A 455 -4.02 -4.94 10.38
CA LYS A 455 -4.71 -3.83 9.72
C LYS A 455 -6.18 -3.77 10.15
N TYR A 456 -6.87 -4.91 10.27
CA TYR A 456 -8.26 -4.94 10.71
C TYR A 456 -8.42 -4.44 12.14
N LEU A 457 -7.67 -5.00 13.10
CA LEU A 457 -7.77 -4.61 14.51
C LEU A 457 -7.44 -3.13 14.71
N HIS A 458 -6.43 -2.62 13.98
CA HIS A 458 -6.13 -1.19 14.00
C HIS A 458 -7.29 -0.36 13.40
N GLY A 459 -7.78 -0.70 12.22
CA GLY A 459 -8.88 0.03 11.56
C GLY A 459 -10.15 0.06 12.40
N ALA A 460 -10.58 -1.09 12.93
CA ALA A 460 -11.74 -1.20 13.79
C ALA A 460 -11.58 -0.38 15.08
N SER A 461 -10.42 -0.47 15.75
CA SER A 461 -10.17 0.29 16.98
C SER A 461 -10.09 1.81 16.77
N MET A 462 -9.65 2.27 15.59
CA MET A 462 -9.57 3.70 15.28
C MET A 462 -10.90 4.30 14.84
N LEU A 463 -11.71 3.55 14.09
CA LEU A 463 -13.00 4.00 13.62
C LEU A 463 -14.06 3.82 14.74
N PHE A 464 -14.14 2.66 15.37
CA PHE A 464 -15.18 2.32 16.33
C PHE A 464 -14.70 2.40 17.78
N LYS A 465 -13.94 3.46 18.12
CA LYS A 465 -13.25 3.64 19.42
C LYS A 465 -14.09 3.36 20.66
N LYS A 466 -15.38 3.73 20.66
CA LYS A 466 -16.27 3.58 21.81
C LYS A 466 -17.00 2.24 21.85
N GLN A 467 -16.94 1.47 20.76
CA GLN A 467 -17.72 0.24 20.57
C GLN A 467 -16.84 -1.00 20.65
N VAL A 468 -15.56 -0.91 20.24
CA VAL A 468 -14.63 -2.03 20.40
C VAL A 468 -14.42 -2.34 21.89
N PRO A 469 -14.37 -3.63 22.28
CA PRO A 469 -14.32 -3.99 23.70
C PRO A 469 -12.94 -3.75 24.31
N ILE A 470 -11.87 -3.95 23.54
CA ILE A 470 -10.48 -3.86 24.00
C ILE A 470 -9.63 -3.25 22.89
N HIS A 471 -8.65 -2.41 23.24
CA HIS A 471 -7.72 -1.81 22.30
C HIS A 471 -6.43 -2.63 22.14
N PRO A 472 -5.85 -2.71 20.92
CA PRO A 472 -4.59 -3.43 20.74
C PRO A 472 -3.41 -2.66 21.32
N TYR A 473 -2.42 -3.39 21.86
CA TYR A 473 -1.29 -2.82 22.59
C TYR A 473 -0.48 -1.78 21.80
N TRP A 474 -0.37 -1.94 20.47
CA TRP A 474 0.41 -1.03 19.64
C TRP A 474 -0.18 0.36 19.53
N LEU A 475 -1.43 0.61 19.97
CA LEU A 475 -1.94 1.98 20.03
C LEU A 475 -1.13 2.85 20.99
N ALA A 476 -0.58 2.28 22.06
CA ALA A 476 0.31 2.99 22.98
C ALA A 476 1.68 3.34 22.35
N GLN A 477 2.06 2.70 21.24
CA GLN A 477 3.32 3.02 20.56
C GLN A 477 3.24 4.30 19.71
N PHE A 478 2.06 4.84 19.45
CA PHE A 478 1.91 6.10 18.71
C PHE A 478 2.45 7.32 19.49
N ASP A 479 2.58 7.20 20.80
CA ASP A 479 3.19 8.24 21.64
C ASP A 479 4.72 8.26 21.54
N GLN A 480 5.31 7.26 20.87
CA GLN A 480 6.76 7.15 20.65
C GLN A 480 7.12 7.67 19.25
N ASP A 481 8.21 8.44 19.15
CA ASP A 481 8.80 8.74 17.85
C ASP A 481 9.57 7.51 17.37
N ILE A 482 9.06 6.83 16.34
CA ILE A 482 9.70 5.61 15.79
C ILE A 482 10.93 5.93 14.96
N ARG A 483 11.23 7.22 14.71
CA ARG A 483 12.52 7.64 14.15
C ARG A 483 13.54 7.58 15.27
N LYS A 484 14.44 6.60 15.19
CA LYS A 484 15.56 6.45 16.13
C LYS A 484 16.70 7.38 15.77
#